data_AF-S5VIY3-F1
#
_entry.id   AF-S5VIY3-F1
#
_cell.length_a   1.000
_cell.length_b   1.000
_cell.length_c   1.000
_cell.angle_alpha   90.00
_cell.angle_beta   90.00
_cell.angle_gamma   90.00
#
_symmetry.space_group_name_H-M   'P 1'
#
loop_
_entity.id
_entity.type
_entity.pdbx_description
1 polymer ?
#
loop_
_entity_poly.entity_id
_entity_poly.type
_entity_poly.pdbx_seq_one_letter_code
_entity_poly.pdbx_strand_id
1 'polypeptide(L)'
;MEPRRRADAVSPGTVKTPTHPQETYAAPAALHPVGRMGERSDVVDAVLYLENAPFVTGEVLHVDGGMGAGHRKDTVMNGMPDTEAVLRGVLDRWKAGVDGHEPQRIAALFTVDATFQGLHPYSVGRQGVADYYASQPPGLTAAYRVLESRRLSADVVLGYLDVDFGFTDRPTLHVKLGVVLVRSGDEWLIGHYQVSRLDQVLGGRDLAGGPPAARPRR
;
A
#
# COMPACT_ATOMS: atom_id res chain seq x y z
N MET A 1 11.62 23.01 -10.48
CA MET A 1 10.38 22.43 -9.95
C MET A 1 10.49 20.92 -10.12
N GLU A 2 10.45 20.17 -9.03
CA GLU A 2 10.30 18.71 -9.12
C GLU A 2 8.88 18.36 -9.54
N PRO A 3 8.68 17.31 -10.35
CA PRO A 3 7.34 16.87 -10.73
C PRO A 3 6.61 16.35 -9.48
N ARG A 4 5.42 16.87 -9.21
CA ARG A 4 4.50 16.32 -8.19
C ARG A 4 4.14 14.89 -8.61
N ARG A 5 4.71 13.89 -7.96
CA ARG A 5 4.44 12.48 -8.25
C ARG A 5 3.17 12.04 -7.54
N ARG A 6 2.22 11.55 -8.32
CA ARG A 6 0.98 10.91 -7.87
C ARG A 6 1.15 9.40 -8.04
N ALA A 7 0.69 8.62 -7.08
CA ALA A 7 0.75 7.17 -7.14
C ALA A 7 -0.55 6.58 -6.59
N ASP A 8 -1.19 5.72 -7.39
CA ASP A 8 -2.41 5.00 -7.08
C ASP A 8 -2.29 3.58 -7.65
N ALA A 9 -3.04 2.64 -7.11
CA ALA A 9 -3.03 1.24 -7.52
C ALA A 9 -4.41 0.78 -8.00
N VAL A 10 -4.40 -0.16 -8.94
CA VAL A 10 -5.59 -0.90 -9.36
C VAL A 10 -5.42 -2.34 -8.90
N SER A 11 -6.37 -2.84 -8.10
CA SER A 11 -6.41 -4.20 -7.58
C SER A 11 -7.50 -4.99 -8.29
N PRO A 12 -7.17 -5.72 -9.37
CA PRO A 12 -8.15 -6.52 -10.11
C PRO A 12 -8.49 -7.82 -9.37
N GLY A 13 -9.78 -8.19 -9.41
CA GLY A 13 -10.22 -9.54 -9.06
C GLY A 13 -9.94 -10.54 -10.20
N THR A 14 -10.63 -11.68 -10.20
CA THR A 14 -10.49 -12.67 -11.28
C THR A 14 -10.90 -12.07 -12.63
N VAL A 15 -9.93 -11.94 -13.53
CA VAL A 15 -10.09 -11.39 -14.88
C VAL A 15 -9.78 -12.44 -15.95
N LYS A 16 -10.50 -12.39 -17.07
CA LYS A 16 -10.28 -13.28 -18.21
C LYS A 16 -8.91 -13.06 -18.83
N THR A 17 -8.07 -14.09 -18.78
CA THR A 17 -6.75 -14.12 -19.41
C THR A 17 -6.63 -15.39 -20.27
N PRO A 18 -5.79 -15.39 -21.32
CA PRO A 18 -5.66 -16.54 -22.24
C PRO A 18 -5.15 -17.80 -21.53
N THR A 19 -4.57 -17.63 -20.35
CA THR A 19 -4.02 -18.67 -19.47
C THR A 19 -5.10 -19.51 -18.79
N HIS A 20 -6.38 -19.14 -18.90
CA HIS A 20 -7.49 -19.88 -18.32
C HIS A 20 -8.36 -20.49 -19.44
N PRO A 21 -8.58 -21.82 -19.46
CA PRO A 21 -9.50 -22.44 -20.41
C PRO A 21 -10.91 -21.89 -20.22
N GLN A 22 -11.61 -21.58 -21.33
CA GLN A 22 -12.96 -20.96 -21.29
C GLN A 22 -13.98 -21.79 -20.50
N GLU A 23 -13.80 -23.11 -20.47
CA GLU A 23 -14.61 -24.07 -19.72
C GLU A 23 -14.55 -23.86 -18.19
N THR A 24 -13.52 -23.18 -17.69
CA THR A 24 -13.32 -22.89 -16.25
C THR A 24 -13.96 -21.56 -15.82
N TYR A 25 -14.62 -20.82 -16.74
CA TYR A 25 -15.09 -19.45 -16.45
C TYR A 25 -16.39 -19.37 -15.63
N ALA A 26 -17.21 -20.41 -15.64
CA ALA A 26 -18.52 -20.40 -14.97
C ALA A 26 -18.40 -20.37 -13.44
N ALA A 27 -17.47 -21.15 -12.87
CA ALA A 27 -17.32 -21.22 -11.41
C ALA A 27 -16.80 -19.91 -10.78
N PRO A 28 -15.80 -19.21 -11.36
CA PRO A 28 -15.37 -17.93 -10.83
C PRO A 28 -16.35 -16.79 -11.14
N ALA A 29 -17.07 -16.84 -12.27
CA ALA A 29 -18.10 -15.84 -12.60
C ALA A 29 -19.20 -15.74 -11.52
N ALA A 30 -19.57 -16.87 -10.92
CA ALA A 30 -20.57 -16.94 -9.86
C ALA A 30 -20.12 -16.34 -8.52
N LEU A 31 -18.81 -16.10 -8.34
CA LEU A 31 -18.29 -15.49 -7.12
C LEU A 31 -18.54 -13.96 -7.14
N HIS A 32 -18.53 -13.34 -8.32
CA HIS A 32 -18.69 -11.89 -8.45
C HIS A 32 -20.18 -11.50 -8.32
N PRO A 33 -20.57 -10.58 -7.43
CA PRO A 33 -21.93 -10.06 -7.35
C PRO A 33 -22.49 -9.47 -8.66
N VAL A 34 -21.62 -8.98 -9.55
CA VAL A 34 -22.02 -8.55 -10.92
C VAL A 34 -22.30 -9.72 -11.87
N GLY A 35 -22.17 -10.98 -11.42
CA GLY A 35 -22.54 -12.19 -12.14
C GLY A 35 -21.65 -12.54 -13.33
N ARG A 36 -20.46 -11.93 -13.42
CA ARG A 36 -19.48 -12.19 -14.49
C ARG A 36 -18.06 -12.06 -13.97
N MET A 37 -17.14 -12.78 -14.61
CA MET A 37 -15.70 -12.46 -14.48
C MET A 37 -15.40 -11.05 -15.00
N GLY A 38 -14.34 -10.46 -14.46
CA GLY A 38 -13.76 -9.25 -15.02
C GLY A 38 -13.14 -9.50 -16.41
N GLU A 39 -13.16 -8.46 -17.24
CA GLU A 39 -12.47 -8.38 -18.52
C GLU A 39 -11.23 -7.49 -18.37
N ARG A 40 -10.29 -7.58 -19.31
CA ARG A 40 -9.14 -6.66 -19.32
C ARG A 40 -9.56 -5.20 -19.42
N SER A 41 -10.66 -4.93 -20.13
CA SER A 41 -11.23 -3.58 -20.25
C SER A 41 -11.66 -3.01 -18.91
N ASP A 42 -12.17 -3.81 -17.97
CA ASP A 42 -12.57 -3.31 -16.66
C ASP A 42 -11.36 -2.74 -15.89
N VAL A 43 -10.18 -3.36 -16.04
CA VAL A 43 -8.94 -2.89 -15.43
C VAL A 43 -8.43 -1.63 -16.11
N VAL A 44 -8.49 -1.60 -17.46
CA VAL A 44 -8.10 -0.41 -18.24
C VAL A 44 -8.97 0.78 -17.87
N ASP A 45 -10.29 0.60 -17.78
CA ASP A 45 -11.22 1.66 -17.44
C ASP A 45 -10.97 2.19 -16.02
N ALA A 46 -10.59 1.32 -15.08
CA ALA A 46 -10.21 1.73 -13.73
C ALA A 46 -8.90 2.54 -13.69
N VAL A 47 -7.90 2.15 -14.50
CA VAL A 47 -6.68 2.94 -14.67
C VAL A 47 -7.01 4.33 -15.23
N LEU A 48 -7.83 4.39 -16.28
CA LEU A 48 -8.27 5.65 -16.89
C LEU A 48 -9.11 6.51 -15.92
N TYR A 49 -9.94 5.89 -15.09
CA TYR A 49 -10.69 6.58 -14.04
C TYR A 49 -9.73 7.27 -13.07
N LEU A 50 -8.74 6.53 -12.56
CA LEU A 50 -7.74 7.08 -11.66
C LEU A 50 -6.91 8.15 -12.38
N GLU A 51 -6.47 7.95 -13.62
CA GLU A 51 -5.74 8.95 -14.40
C GLU A 51 -6.49 10.30 -14.44
N ASN A 52 -7.81 10.27 -14.62
CA ASN A 52 -8.66 11.46 -14.70
C ASN A 52 -9.07 12.04 -13.33
N ALA A 53 -8.55 11.50 -12.22
CA ALA A 53 -8.85 11.95 -10.86
C ALA A 53 -7.62 12.63 -10.22
N PRO A 54 -7.26 13.86 -10.62
CA PRO A 54 -5.98 14.48 -10.26
C PRO A 54 -5.82 14.84 -8.77
N PHE A 55 -6.90 14.77 -7.99
CA PHE A 55 -6.89 15.01 -6.54
C PHE A 55 -6.85 13.72 -5.71
N VAL A 56 -6.96 12.56 -6.34
CA VAL A 56 -6.86 11.25 -5.69
C VAL A 56 -5.39 10.87 -5.67
N THR A 57 -4.80 10.49 -4.54
CA THR A 57 -3.45 9.92 -4.50
C THR A 57 -3.36 8.96 -3.32
N GLY A 58 -2.68 7.83 -3.52
CA GLY A 58 -2.58 6.76 -2.53
C GLY A 58 -3.80 5.83 -2.50
N GLU A 59 -4.69 5.90 -3.50
CA GLU A 59 -5.89 5.08 -3.59
C GLU A 59 -5.59 3.68 -4.15
N VAL A 60 -6.35 2.67 -3.72
CA VAL A 60 -6.34 1.31 -4.28
C VAL A 60 -7.73 0.98 -4.81
N LEU A 61 -7.94 1.19 -6.10
CA LEU A 61 -9.23 0.96 -6.73
C LEU A 61 -9.43 -0.54 -7.00
N HIS A 62 -10.47 -1.11 -6.39
CA HIS A 62 -10.82 -2.51 -6.56
C HIS A 62 -11.67 -2.71 -7.83
N VAL A 63 -11.27 -3.66 -8.66
CA VAL A 63 -11.93 -4.00 -9.92
C VAL A 63 -12.26 -5.48 -9.92
N ASP A 64 -13.20 -5.86 -9.07
CA ASP A 64 -13.48 -7.26 -8.73
C ASP A 64 -14.96 -7.64 -8.88
N GLY A 65 -15.78 -6.78 -9.50
CA GLY A 65 -17.20 -7.06 -9.69
C GLY A 65 -18.00 -7.14 -8.39
N GLY A 66 -17.53 -6.53 -7.30
CA GLY A 66 -18.20 -6.49 -6.01
C GLY A 66 -17.87 -7.66 -5.09
N MET A 67 -16.92 -8.54 -5.46
CA MET A 67 -16.45 -9.65 -4.63
C MET A 67 -16.15 -9.20 -3.20
N GLY A 68 -15.40 -8.10 -3.05
CA GLY A 68 -15.08 -7.50 -1.75
C GLY A 68 -16.26 -6.76 -1.09
N ALA A 69 -17.27 -6.35 -1.86
CA ALA A 69 -18.40 -5.57 -1.35
C ALA A 69 -19.44 -6.43 -0.60
N GLY A 70 -19.50 -7.74 -0.86
CA GLY A 70 -20.42 -8.69 -0.22
C GLY A 70 -20.05 -9.08 1.23
N HIS A 71 -18.81 -8.81 1.66
CA HIS A 71 -18.36 -9.03 3.05
C HIS A 71 -18.62 -7.86 3.99
N ARG A 72 -19.45 -6.89 3.56
CA ARG A 72 -19.84 -5.73 4.37
C ARG A 72 -21.08 -6.02 5.20
N LYS A 73 -20.95 -6.98 6.11
CA LYS A 73 -21.68 -6.96 7.38
C LYS A 73 -20.66 -7.19 8.46
N ASP A 74 -20.73 -6.36 9.48
CA ASP A 74 -20.00 -6.42 10.75
C ASP A 74 -20.24 -7.74 11.48
N THR A 75 -19.80 -8.83 10.88
CA THR A 75 -19.76 -10.14 11.50
C THR A 75 -18.37 -10.25 12.06
N VAL A 76 -18.28 -10.05 13.38
CA VAL A 76 -17.20 -10.63 14.18
C VAL A 76 -17.16 -12.13 13.82
N MET A 77 -16.30 -12.48 12.86
CA MET A 77 -16.03 -13.86 12.51
C MET A 77 -15.13 -14.42 13.60
N ASN A 78 -15.80 -14.89 14.65
CA ASN A 78 -15.20 -15.57 15.79
C ASN A 78 -14.41 -16.79 15.27
N GLY A 79 -13.08 -16.69 15.22
CA GLY A 79 -12.18 -17.78 14.79
C GLY A 79 -11.04 -17.41 13.84
N MET A 80 -11.01 -16.19 13.28
CA MET A 80 -9.86 -15.70 12.49
C MET A 80 -9.04 -14.67 13.28
N PRO A 81 -7.70 -14.67 13.18
CA PRO A 81 -6.88 -13.66 13.84
C PRO A 81 -7.31 -12.26 13.39
N ASP A 82 -7.37 -11.35 14.36
CA ASP A 82 -7.67 -9.94 14.14
C ASP A 82 -6.78 -9.38 13.01
N THR A 83 -7.38 -8.63 12.09
CA THR A 83 -6.71 -8.10 10.88
C THR A 83 -5.53 -7.24 11.27
N GLU A 84 -5.70 -6.44 12.32
CA GLU A 84 -4.62 -5.61 12.86
C GLU A 84 -3.53 -6.47 13.50
N ALA A 85 -3.89 -7.55 14.20
CA ALA A 85 -2.93 -8.49 14.78
C ALA A 85 -2.07 -9.19 13.70
N VAL A 86 -2.67 -9.60 12.58
CA VAL A 86 -1.94 -10.14 11.42
C VAL A 86 -0.94 -9.12 10.88
N LEU A 87 -1.40 -7.89 10.68
CA LEU A 87 -0.56 -6.81 10.18
C LEU A 87 0.62 -6.52 11.11
N ARG A 88 0.36 -6.36 12.42
CA ARG A 88 1.38 -6.14 13.44
C ARG A 88 2.37 -7.30 13.54
N GLY A 89 1.91 -8.55 13.49
CA GLY A 89 2.80 -9.72 13.53
C GLY A 89 3.82 -9.78 12.38
N VAL A 90 3.49 -9.26 11.20
CA VAL A 90 4.46 -9.09 10.10
C VAL A 90 5.32 -7.85 10.32
N LEU A 91 4.72 -6.71 10.66
CA LEU A 91 5.42 -5.43 10.77
C LEU A 91 6.37 -5.35 11.97
N ASP A 92 6.12 -6.06 13.05
CA ASP A 92 7.03 -6.14 14.21
C ASP A 92 8.31 -6.89 13.84
N ARG A 93 8.21 -7.97 13.06
CA ARG A 93 9.37 -8.68 12.51
C ARG A 93 10.13 -7.82 11.51
N TRP A 94 9.40 -7.07 10.67
CA TRP A 94 10.00 -6.13 9.73
C TRP A 94 10.77 -5.03 10.48
N LYS A 95 10.14 -4.41 11.47
CA LYS A 95 10.77 -3.39 12.34
C LYS A 95 12.01 -3.94 13.02
N ALA A 96 11.94 -5.14 13.62
CA ALA A 96 13.09 -5.77 14.26
C ALA A 96 14.25 -5.99 13.27
N GLY A 97 13.94 -6.42 12.04
CA GLY A 97 14.95 -6.58 10.99
C GLY A 97 15.57 -5.24 10.55
N VAL A 98 14.77 -4.17 10.47
CA VAL A 98 15.25 -2.81 10.17
C VAL A 98 16.17 -2.31 11.30
N ASP A 99 15.69 -2.33 12.54
CA ASP A 99 16.42 -1.85 13.72
C ASP A 99 17.73 -2.65 13.94
N GLY A 100 17.71 -3.95 13.63
CA GLY A 100 18.87 -4.84 13.72
C GLY A 100 19.82 -4.77 12.51
N HIS A 101 19.47 -4.02 11.47
CA HIS A 101 20.19 -4.00 10.19
C HIS A 101 20.43 -5.42 9.64
N GLU A 102 19.35 -6.21 9.50
CA GLU A 102 19.35 -7.60 9.05
C GLU A 102 18.65 -7.76 7.68
N PRO A 103 19.27 -7.37 6.53
CA PRO A 103 18.58 -7.27 5.24
C PRO A 103 17.94 -8.58 4.76
N GLN A 104 18.58 -9.71 5.00
CA GLN A 104 18.09 -11.03 4.60
C GLN A 104 16.87 -11.45 5.42
N ARG A 105 16.81 -11.08 6.71
CA ARG A 105 15.63 -11.33 7.54
C ARG A 105 14.46 -10.44 7.12
N ILE A 106 14.73 -9.19 6.76
CA ILE A 106 13.69 -8.30 6.22
C ILE A 106 13.15 -8.89 4.92
N ALA A 107 14.02 -9.26 3.98
CA ALA A 107 13.64 -9.82 2.69
C ALA A 107 12.83 -11.12 2.82
N ALA A 108 13.08 -11.95 3.84
CA ALA A 108 12.32 -13.16 4.10
C ALA A 108 10.83 -12.91 4.40
N LEU A 109 10.48 -11.70 4.84
CA LEU A 109 9.09 -11.28 5.10
C LEU A 109 8.32 -10.94 3.82
N PHE A 110 8.96 -10.95 2.65
CA PHE A 110 8.35 -10.63 1.37
C PHE A 110 8.06 -11.90 0.57
N THR A 111 7.08 -11.85 -0.33
CA THR A 111 6.93 -12.91 -1.35
C THR A 111 8.10 -12.89 -2.34
N VAL A 112 8.31 -14.01 -3.03
CA VAL A 112 9.39 -14.15 -4.01
C VAL A 112 9.30 -13.17 -5.17
N ASP A 113 8.08 -12.71 -5.45
CA ASP A 113 7.68 -11.80 -6.54
C ASP A 113 7.21 -10.43 -6.01
N ALA A 114 7.46 -10.12 -4.74
CA ALA A 114 6.94 -8.92 -4.12
C ALA A 114 7.38 -7.64 -4.85
N THR A 115 6.46 -6.70 -5.02
CA THR A 115 6.79 -5.38 -5.55
C THR A 115 7.22 -4.47 -4.41
N PHE A 116 8.44 -3.96 -4.48
CA PHE A 116 9.02 -3.12 -3.45
C PHE A 116 9.38 -1.74 -4.02
N GLN A 117 8.63 -0.73 -3.61
CA GLN A 117 8.88 0.69 -3.90
C GLN A 117 9.27 1.39 -2.60
N GLY A 118 10.57 1.35 -2.29
CA GLY A 118 11.17 2.17 -1.25
C GLY A 118 11.38 3.62 -1.69
N LEU A 119 12.39 4.29 -1.14
CA LEU A 119 12.76 5.68 -1.49
C LEU A 119 13.67 5.80 -2.72
N HIS A 120 14.07 4.67 -3.28
CA HIS A 120 14.88 4.52 -4.49
C HIS A 120 14.01 3.91 -5.61
N PRO A 121 14.50 3.71 -6.85
CA PRO A 121 13.73 2.99 -7.88
C PRO A 121 13.19 1.66 -7.35
N TYR A 122 12.00 1.26 -7.82
CA TYR A 122 11.41 0.00 -7.37
C TYR A 122 12.31 -1.20 -7.67
N SER A 123 12.09 -2.26 -6.93
CA SER A 123 12.64 -3.58 -7.19
C SER A 123 11.55 -4.64 -7.07
N VAL A 124 11.84 -5.84 -7.57
CA VAL A 124 10.94 -6.99 -7.48
C VAL A 124 11.67 -8.13 -6.80
N GLY A 125 10.96 -8.78 -5.87
CA GLY A 125 11.40 -9.96 -5.16
C GLY A 125 12.40 -9.70 -4.03
N ARG A 126 12.69 -10.77 -3.30
CA ARG A 126 13.46 -10.73 -2.05
C ARG A 126 14.87 -10.17 -2.21
N GLN A 127 15.54 -10.46 -3.33
CA GLN A 127 16.91 -9.99 -3.54
C GLN A 127 16.97 -8.45 -3.60
N GLY A 128 16.05 -7.83 -4.35
CA GLY A 128 15.99 -6.36 -4.44
C GLY A 128 15.70 -5.70 -3.09
N VAL A 129 14.85 -6.33 -2.27
CA VAL A 129 14.59 -5.89 -0.89
C VAL A 129 15.85 -5.98 -0.03
N ALA A 130 16.56 -7.11 -0.08
CA ALA A 130 17.79 -7.30 0.68
C ALA A 130 18.87 -6.28 0.27
N ASP A 131 19.06 -6.07 -1.03
CA ASP A 131 20.03 -5.10 -1.55
C ASP A 131 19.67 -3.66 -1.11
N TYR A 132 18.37 -3.32 -1.11
CA TYR A 132 17.90 -2.02 -0.64
C TYR A 132 18.24 -1.79 0.83
N TYR A 133 17.94 -2.75 1.72
CA TYR A 133 18.20 -2.60 3.15
C TYR A 133 19.68 -2.71 3.50
N ALA A 134 20.45 -3.50 2.76
CA ALA A 134 21.92 -3.56 2.90
C ALA A 134 22.59 -2.22 2.53
N SER A 135 21.99 -1.45 1.62
CA SER A 135 22.50 -0.12 1.25
C SER A 135 22.17 1.00 2.25
N GLN A 136 21.29 0.74 3.23
CA GLN A 136 20.93 1.75 4.24
C GLN A 136 22.04 1.93 5.28
N PRO A 137 22.15 3.12 5.90
CA PRO A 137 23.19 3.35 6.92
C PRO A 137 22.95 2.48 8.17
N PRO A 138 24.03 2.07 8.88
CA PRO A 138 23.92 1.47 10.20
C PRO A 138 23.19 2.39 11.18
N GLY A 139 22.41 1.82 12.09
CA GLY A 139 21.62 2.58 13.07
C GLY A 139 20.31 3.15 12.53
N LEU A 140 19.92 2.83 11.29
CA LEU A 140 18.55 3.03 10.82
C LEU A 140 17.56 2.31 11.74
N THR A 141 16.52 3.02 12.18
CA THR A 141 15.41 2.44 12.94
C THR A 141 14.08 2.76 12.29
N ALA A 142 13.05 1.98 12.59
CA ALA A 142 11.68 2.24 12.13
C ALA A 142 10.70 2.25 13.30
N ALA A 143 9.91 3.31 13.46
CA ALA A 143 8.72 3.30 14.31
C ALA A 143 7.48 3.40 13.41
N TYR A 144 6.42 2.65 13.70
CA TYR A 144 5.22 2.65 12.88
C TYR A 144 3.95 2.80 13.71
N ARG A 145 2.91 3.35 13.09
CA ARG A 145 1.55 3.38 13.59
C ARG A 145 0.60 2.96 12.48
N VAL A 146 -0.19 1.90 12.74
CA VAL A 146 -1.28 1.50 11.86
C VAL A 146 -2.33 2.61 11.86
N LEU A 147 -2.66 3.13 10.68
CA LEU A 147 -3.73 4.12 10.51
C LEU A 147 -5.02 3.43 10.09
N GLU A 148 -4.91 2.51 9.13
CA GLU A 148 -6.03 1.71 8.64
C GLU A 148 -5.57 0.29 8.34
N SER A 149 -6.45 -0.67 8.58
CA SER A 149 -6.29 -2.03 8.12
C SER A 149 -7.60 -2.57 7.58
N ARG A 150 -7.52 -3.39 6.52
CA ARG A 150 -8.68 -4.02 5.89
C ARG A 150 -8.35 -5.45 5.51
N ARG A 151 -9.26 -6.37 5.86
CA ARG A 151 -9.25 -7.74 5.35
C ARG A 151 -9.90 -7.73 3.97
N LEU A 152 -9.11 -7.96 2.92
CA LEU A 152 -9.63 -7.97 1.54
C LEU A 152 -10.14 -9.37 1.15
N SER A 153 -9.52 -10.41 1.71
CA SER A 153 -9.99 -11.80 1.64
C SER A 153 -9.47 -12.59 2.84
N ALA A 154 -9.81 -13.87 2.96
CA ALA A 154 -9.26 -14.75 4.00
C ALA A 154 -7.71 -14.74 4.03
N ASP A 155 -7.09 -14.53 2.86
CA ASP A 155 -5.66 -14.68 2.61
C ASP A 155 -5.00 -13.35 2.17
N VAL A 156 -5.70 -12.22 2.26
CA VAL A 156 -5.16 -10.89 1.88
C VAL A 156 -5.53 -9.82 2.91
N VAL A 157 -4.53 -9.07 3.37
CA VAL A 157 -4.68 -7.92 4.28
C VAL A 157 -4.02 -6.69 3.69
N LEU A 158 -4.74 -5.56 3.71
CA LEU A 158 -4.20 -4.25 3.41
C LEU A 158 -3.87 -3.52 4.72
N GLY A 159 -2.71 -2.88 4.77
CA GLY A 159 -2.30 -1.99 5.84
C GLY A 159 -1.86 -0.63 5.29
N TYR A 160 -2.32 0.44 5.93
CA TYR A 160 -1.85 1.81 5.67
C TYR A 160 -1.34 2.42 6.97
N LEU A 161 -0.11 2.94 6.94
CA LEU A 161 0.66 3.26 8.13
C LEU A 161 1.35 4.61 8.05
N ASP A 162 1.53 5.24 9.20
CA ASP A 162 2.63 6.17 9.42
C ASP A 162 3.89 5.38 9.77
N VAL A 163 5.02 5.78 9.19
CA VAL A 163 6.34 5.25 9.53
C VAL A 163 7.34 6.38 9.69
N ASP A 164 8.05 6.34 10.80
CA ASP A 164 9.16 7.22 11.14
C ASP A 164 10.46 6.42 11.01
N PHE A 165 11.27 6.77 10.01
CA PHE A 165 12.62 6.22 9.86
C PHE A 165 13.62 7.11 10.58
N GLY A 166 14.14 6.63 11.71
CA GLY A 166 15.16 7.32 12.51
C GLY A 166 16.56 7.04 12.01
N PHE A 167 17.42 8.05 12.02
CA PHE A 167 18.83 7.95 11.66
C PHE A 167 19.71 8.53 12.76
N THR A 168 20.95 8.07 12.85
CA THR A 168 21.92 8.57 13.84
C THR A 168 22.59 9.87 13.39
N ASP A 169 22.63 10.14 12.09
CA ASP A 169 23.42 11.20 11.45
C ASP A 169 22.55 12.27 10.77
N ARG A 170 21.24 12.10 10.71
CA ARG A 170 20.30 13.00 10.03
C ARG A 170 18.91 12.99 10.67
N PRO A 171 18.05 13.97 10.36
CA PRO A 171 16.68 14.01 10.91
C PRO A 171 15.85 12.78 10.55
N THR A 172 14.89 12.45 11.42
CA THR A 172 13.88 11.42 11.16
C THR A 172 13.12 11.73 9.88
N LEU A 173 12.94 10.70 9.06
CA LEU A 173 12.13 10.77 7.85
C LEU A 173 10.74 10.20 8.12
N HIS A 174 9.73 11.05 7.99
CA HIS A 174 8.33 10.69 8.15
C HIS A 174 7.72 10.32 6.79
N VAL A 175 7.11 9.14 6.70
CA VAL A 175 6.50 8.65 5.46
C VAL A 175 5.16 7.98 5.71
N LYS A 176 4.38 7.86 4.63
CA LYS A 176 3.28 6.91 4.56
C LYS A 176 3.78 5.60 3.97
N LEU A 177 3.35 4.50 4.56
CA LEU A 177 3.62 3.15 4.05
C LEU A 177 2.31 2.44 3.75
N GLY A 178 2.15 1.98 2.51
CA GLY A 178 1.13 1.03 2.11
C GLY A 178 1.73 -0.36 1.98
N VAL A 179 1.10 -1.37 2.58
CA VAL A 179 1.48 -2.78 2.42
C VAL A 179 0.28 -3.65 2.11
N VAL A 180 0.49 -4.63 1.24
CA VAL A 180 -0.44 -5.75 1.03
C VAL A 180 0.24 -7.01 1.53
N LEU A 181 -0.35 -7.62 2.55
CA LEU A 181 0.04 -8.92 3.04
C LEU A 181 -0.78 -9.99 2.35
N VAL A 182 -0.11 -11.04 1.91
CA VAL A 182 -0.70 -12.24 1.32
C VAL A 182 -0.31 -13.45 2.15
N ARG A 183 -1.26 -14.36 2.35
CA ARG A 183 -1.00 -15.62 3.04
C ARG A 183 -0.36 -16.61 2.07
N SER A 184 0.73 -17.22 2.50
CA SER A 184 1.42 -18.31 1.80
C SER A 184 1.62 -19.47 2.77
N GLY A 185 0.79 -20.52 2.64
CA GLY A 185 0.70 -21.58 3.64
C GLY A 185 0.25 -21.03 5.00
N ASP A 186 1.08 -21.21 6.02
CA ASP A 186 0.81 -20.74 7.39
C ASP A 186 1.43 -19.37 7.70
N GLU A 187 2.13 -18.76 6.74
CA GLU A 187 2.79 -17.47 6.93
C GLU A 187 2.06 -16.33 6.21
N TRP A 188 2.15 -15.14 6.80
CA TRP A 188 1.79 -13.89 6.15
C TRP A 188 3.05 -13.18 5.67
N LEU A 189 3.06 -12.83 4.39
CA LEU A 189 4.20 -12.20 3.71
C LEU A 189 3.75 -10.92 3.01
N ILE A 190 4.67 -9.98 2.84
CA ILE A 190 4.46 -8.72 2.12
C ILE A 190 4.57 -9.00 0.61
N GLY A 191 3.47 -8.86 -0.11
CA GLY A 191 3.44 -8.94 -1.58
C GLY A 191 3.60 -7.59 -2.26
N HIS A 192 3.21 -6.51 -1.59
CA HIS A 192 3.38 -5.14 -2.06
C HIS A 192 3.82 -4.23 -0.92
N TYR A 193 4.79 -3.37 -1.18
CA TYR A 193 5.33 -2.39 -0.25
C TYR A 193 5.59 -1.08 -0.98
N GLN A 194 4.94 -0.01 -0.55
CA GLN A 194 5.12 1.31 -1.15
C GLN A 194 5.26 2.40 -0.10
N VAL A 195 6.39 3.10 -0.17
CA VAL A 195 6.67 4.29 0.63
C VAL A 195 6.35 5.55 -0.17
N SER A 196 5.59 6.45 0.44
CA SER A 196 5.31 7.78 -0.08
C SER A 196 5.86 8.84 0.89
N ARG A 197 6.69 9.76 0.38
CA ARG A 197 7.12 10.93 1.15
C ARG A 197 5.97 11.93 1.24
N LEU A 198 5.81 12.50 2.42
CA LEU A 198 5.05 13.73 2.61
C LEU A 198 6.05 14.87 2.59
N ASP A 199 6.41 15.36 1.40
CA ASP A 199 7.13 16.61 1.34
C ASP A 199 6.25 17.68 2.01
N GLN A 200 6.80 18.42 2.98
CA GLN A 200 6.08 19.51 3.63
C GLN A 200 5.71 20.57 2.59
N VAL A 201 4.50 20.47 2.03
CA VAL A 201 3.84 21.58 1.33
C VAL A 201 3.30 22.56 2.39
N LEU A 202 4.15 23.06 3.29
CA LEU A 202 3.85 24.19 4.19
C LEU A 202 5.16 24.84 4.70
N GLY A 203 6.02 25.25 3.77
CA GLY A 203 7.11 26.20 4.07
C GLY A 203 6.69 27.63 3.72
N GLY A 204 6.39 28.45 4.73
CA GLY A 204 6.51 29.91 4.68
C GLY A 204 5.48 30.68 3.85
N ARG A 205 4.27 30.86 4.38
CA ARG A 205 3.59 32.17 4.25
C ARG A 205 3.20 32.66 5.63
N ASP A 206 3.90 33.72 6.01
CA ASP A 206 3.60 34.60 7.11
C ASP A 206 2.10 34.93 7.10
N LEU A 207 1.33 34.38 8.04
CA LEU A 207 -0.05 34.77 8.29
C LEU A 207 -0.06 36.03 9.17
N ALA A 208 0.60 37.08 8.70
CA ALA A 208 0.53 38.43 9.23
C ALA A 208 -0.02 39.38 8.14
N GLY A 209 -1.14 38.99 7.54
CA GLY A 209 -1.93 39.85 6.66
C GLY A 209 -3.21 40.27 7.37
N GLY A 210 -3.14 41.30 8.22
CA GLY A 210 -4.32 41.96 8.77
C GLY A 210 -5.26 42.46 7.65
N PRO A 211 -6.55 42.66 7.93
CA PRO A 211 -7.53 43.02 6.92
C PRO A 211 -7.14 44.32 6.21
N PRO A 212 -7.33 44.42 4.87
CA PRO A 212 -6.90 45.58 4.11
C PRO A 212 -7.62 46.85 4.57
N ALA A 213 -6.85 47.87 4.92
CA ALA A 213 -7.36 49.21 5.22
C ALA A 213 -8.12 49.79 4.01
N ALA A 214 -9.32 50.32 4.27
CA ALA A 214 -10.14 50.98 3.28
C ALA A 214 -9.40 52.19 2.67
N ARG A 215 -9.32 52.25 1.33
CA ARG A 215 -8.78 53.42 0.62
C ARG A 215 -9.72 54.62 0.79
N PRO A 216 -9.20 55.84 1.03
CA PRO A 216 -10.02 57.04 1.06
C PRO A 216 -10.48 57.41 -0.36
N ARG A 217 -11.76 57.78 -0.47
CA ARG A 217 -12.34 58.35 -1.69
C ARG A 217 -11.71 59.72 -1.96
N ARG A 218 -11.11 59.89 -3.14
CA ARG A 218 -11.03 61.16 -3.87
C ARG A 218 -11.16 60.87 -5.35
#